data_AF-A0A098M3U6-F1
#
_entry.id   AF-A0A098M3U6-F1
#
_cell.length_a   1.000
_cell.length_b   1.000
_cell.length_c   1.000
_cell.angle_alpha   90.00
_cell.angle_beta   90.00
_cell.angle_gamma   90.00
#
_symmetry.space_group_name_H-M   'P 1'
#
loop_
_entity.id
_entity.type
_entity.pdbx_description
1 polymer ?
#
loop_
_entity_poly.entity_id
_entity_poly.type
_entity_poly.pdbx_seq_one_letter_code
_entity_poly.pdbx_strand_id
1 'polypeptide(L)'
;METNDSHMNVKKRMMFSTEDDYYYFVYNSIVFLHTLGFTSEKNRLQEWTKLNYLIPFISNHALINMIQTYKSLGKSASTLDKELLKETYIKSRLRLNWTGSLFFALEQKGIFSMKKNDKRKSFDVWLCPENVSNEFKNCEMFQTEKQHSLQIKQMFSYIKTMKTDSLLDELFRNRGVKIWGD
;
A
#
# COMPACT_ATOMS: atom_id res chain seq x y z
N MET A 1 -27.82 11.44 13.77
CA MET A 1 -27.18 12.44 12.89
C MET A 1 -25.78 12.86 13.39
N GLU A 2 -25.41 12.61 14.65
CA GLU A 2 -24.09 12.98 15.21
C GLU A 2 -22.90 12.07 14.81
N THR A 3 -23.15 10.85 14.31
CA THR A 3 -22.09 9.90 13.95
C THR A 3 -21.32 10.29 12.68
N ASN A 4 -22.00 10.87 11.69
CA ASN A 4 -21.36 11.18 10.40
C ASN A 4 -20.33 12.33 10.48
N ASP A 5 -20.56 13.30 11.38
CA ASP A 5 -19.69 14.46 11.56
C ASP A 5 -18.40 14.12 12.32
N SER A 6 -18.47 13.22 13.31
CA SER A 6 -17.28 12.72 14.01
C SER A 6 -16.34 11.99 13.05
N HIS A 7 -16.91 11.12 12.21
CA HIS A 7 -16.18 10.35 11.22
C HIS A 7 -15.50 11.24 10.16
N MET A 8 -16.23 12.20 9.57
CA MET A 8 -15.64 13.18 8.67
C MET A 8 -14.52 14.00 9.31
N ASN A 9 -14.65 14.37 10.59
CA ASN A 9 -13.61 15.10 11.32
C ASN A 9 -12.34 14.26 11.53
N VAL A 10 -12.47 12.96 11.77
CA VAL A 10 -11.33 12.03 11.87
C VAL A 10 -10.59 11.97 10.54
N LYS A 11 -11.30 11.75 9.42
CA LYS A 11 -10.71 11.72 8.08
C LYS A 11 -10.08 13.07 7.69
N LYS A 12 -10.75 14.18 7.98
CA LYS A 12 -10.21 15.54 7.74
C LYS A 12 -8.95 15.81 8.56
N ARG A 13 -8.92 15.44 9.85
CA ARG A 13 -7.73 15.59 10.71
C ARG A 13 -6.54 14.75 10.21
N MET A 14 -6.80 13.59 9.60
CA MET A 14 -5.79 12.74 8.94
C MET A 14 -5.40 13.23 7.53
N MET A 15 -6.18 14.13 6.91
CA MET A 15 -5.97 14.59 5.52
C MET A 15 -5.22 15.93 5.43
N PHE A 16 -4.85 16.55 6.55
CA PHE A 16 -4.23 17.89 6.53
C PHE A 16 -2.78 17.91 6.00
N SER A 17 -2.11 16.77 5.75
CA SER A 17 -0.83 16.73 5.03
C SER A 17 -0.60 15.41 4.26
N THR A 18 -1.41 15.13 3.23
CA THR A 18 -1.43 13.87 2.46
C THR A 18 -0.10 13.40 1.86
N GLU A 19 0.92 14.25 1.73
CA GLU A 19 2.18 13.89 1.05
C GLU A 19 3.28 13.34 1.98
N ASP A 20 3.21 13.61 3.30
CA ASP A 20 4.21 13.20 4.31
C ASP A 20 3.62 12.58 5.59
N ASP A 21 2.30 12.32 5.62
CA ASP A 21 1.63 11.89 6.85
C ASP A 21 1.86 10.39 7.16
N TYR A 22 2.62 10.14 8.23
CA TYR A 22 2.81 8.81 8.82
C TYR A 22 1.48 8.12 9.10
N TYR A 23 0.50 8.83 9.63
CA TYR A 23 -0.81 8.28 9.95
C TYR A 23 -1.49 7.76 8.69
N TYR A 24 -1.46 8.55 7.62
CA TYR A 24 -2.02 8.14 6.33
C TYR A 24 -1.42 6.82 5.82
N PHE A 25 -0.08 6.70 5.89
CA PHE A 25 0.60 5.48 5.47
C PHE A 25 0.23 4.28 6.35
N VAL A 26 0.22 4.46 7.67
CA VAL A 26 -0.16 3.42 8.64
C VAL A 26 -1.57 2.92 8.34
N TYR A 27 -2.52 3.83 8.15
CA TYR A 27 -3.92 3.45 7.93
C TYR A 27 -4.11 2.66 6.64
N ASN A 28 -3.55 3.14 5.53
CA ASN A 28 -3.63 2.41 4.27
C ASN A 28 -2.95 1.03 4.36
N SER A 29 -1.87 0.92 5.15
CA SER A 29 -1.18 -0.36 5.38
C SER A 29 -2.04 -1.33 6.20
N ILE A 30 -2.66 -0.85 7.28
CA ILE A 30 -3.60 -1.63 8.10
C ILE A 30 -4.78 -2.12 7.24
N VAL A 31 -5.41 -1.21 6.49
CA VAL A 31 -6.55 -1.53 5.62
C VAL A 31 -6.15 -2.57 4.58
N PHE A 32 -5.00 -2.41 3.93
CA PHE A 32 -4.54 -3.37 2.93
C PHE A 32 -4.27 -4.76 3.52
N LEU A 33 -3.49 -4.83 4.61
CA LEU A 33 -3.15 -6.10 5.26
C LEU A 33 -4.41 -6.79 5.78
N HIS A 34 -5.31 -6.06 6.41
CA HIS A 34 -6.58 -6.59 6.92
C HIS A 34 -7.47 -7.11 5.78
N THR A 35 -7.70 -6.28 4.76
CA THR A 35 -8.57 -6.62 3.61
C THR A 35 -8.12 -7.88 2.89
N LEU A 36 -6.81 -8.09 2.75
CA LEU A 36 -6.26 -9.26 2.07
C LEU A 36 -5.98 -10.44 3.00
N GLY A 37 -6.38 -10.36 4.28
CA GLY A 37 -6.23 -11.43 5.25
C GLY A 37 -4.79 -11.70 5.69
N PHE A 38 -3.93 -10.69 5.58
CA PHE A 38 -2.53 -10.77 6.03
C PHE A 38 -2.40 -10.55 7.52
N THR A 39 -2.97 -11.47 8.31
CA THR A 39 -3.18 -11.33 9.77
C THR A 39 -2.48 -12.39 10.61
N SER A 40 -1.56 -13.16 10.03
CA SER A 40 -0.78 -14.17 10.75
C SER A 40 0.52 -14.47 10.02
N GLU A 41 1.47 -15.11 10.70
CA GLU A 41 2.74 -15.53 10.08
C GLU A 41 2.53 -16.44 8.85
N LYS A 42 1.57 -17.38 8.92
CA LYS A 42 1.20 -18.25 7.78
C LYS A 42 0.67 -17.42 6.60
N ASN A 43 -0.03 -16.34 6.89
CA ASN A 43 -0.61 -15.41 5.92
C ASN A 43 0.13 -14.08 5.85
N ARG A 44 1.45 -14.05 5.99
CA ARG A 44 2.20 -12.81 5.85
C ARG A 44 2.37 -12.34 4.40
N LEU A 45 2.46 -11.03 4.22
CA LEU A 45 2.96 -10.41 3.00
C LEU A 45 4.49 -10.52 3.01
N GLN A 46 5.07 -11.18 2.00
CA GLN A 46 6.53 -11.22 1.89
C GLN A 46 7.08 -9.87 1.47
N GLU A 47 8.23 -9.43 1.99
CA GLU A 47 8.84 -8.14 1.66
C GLU A 47 7.92 -6.92 1.90
N TRP A 48 8.00 -6.36 3.11
CA TRP A 48 7.23 -5.18 3.53
C TRP A 48 7.36 -3.99 2.58
N THR A 49 8.49 -3.86 1.88
CA THR A 49 8.77 -2.80 0.90
C THR A 49 7.74 -2.72 -0.23
N LYS A 50 6.98 -3.79 -0.50
CA LYS A 50 5.85 -3.70 -1.44
C LYS A 50 4.79 -2.71 -0.99
N LEU A 51 4.45 -2.65 0.30
CA LEU A 51 3.48 -1.68 0.81
C LEU A 51 3.92 -0.27 0.46
N ASN A 52 5.21 0.01 0.60
CA ASN A 52 5.74 1.31 0.24
C ASN A 52 5.41 1.74 -1.20
N TYR A 53 5.33 0.82 -2.16
CA TYR A 53 4.95 1.14 -3.54
C TYR A 53 3.47 0.96 -3.84
N LEU A 54 2.73 0.15 -3.09
CA LEU A 54 1.29 -0.07 -3.28
C LEU A 54 0.44 1.05 -2.71
N ILE A 55 0.85 1.65 -1.59
CA ILE A 55 0.04 2.63 -0.85
C ILE A 55 -0.43 3.79 -1.74
N PRO A 56 0.39 4.43 -2.59
CA PRO A 56 -0.10 5.47 -3.49
C PRO A 56 -1.26 5.03 -4.39
N PHE A 57 -1.27 3.77 -4.84
CA PHE A 57 -2.33 3.24 -5.69
C PHE A 57 -3.59 2.90 -4.90
N ILE A 58 -3.44 2.39 -3.68
CA ILE A 58 -4.56 2.15 -2.75
C ILE A 58 -5.26 3.48 -2.43
N SER A 59 -4.46 4.53 -2.32
CA SER A 59 -4.83 5.88 -1.92
C SER A 59 -5.40 6.76 -3.03
N ASN A 60 -5.22 6.39 -4.30
CA ASN A 60 -5.51 7.27 -5.43
C ASN A 60 -6.25 6.52 -6.56
N HIS A 61 -7.50 6.91 -6.77
CA HIS A 61 -8.38 6.30 -7.77
C HIS A 61 -7.87 6.45 -9.21
N ALA A 62 -7.23 7.57 -9.55
CA ALA A 62 -6.66 7.77 -10.88
C ALA A 62 -5.51 6.79 -11.14
N LEU A 63 -4.61 6.63 -10.16
CA LEU A 63 -3.46 5.71 -10.27
C LEU A 63 -3.90 4.25 -10.42
N ILE A 64 -4.90 3.79 -9.66
CA ILE A 64 -5.35 2.40 -9.76
C ILE A 64 -6.10 2.12 -11.06
N ASN A 65 -6.97 3.03 -11.49
CA ASN A 65 -7.69 2.90 -12.76
C ASN A 65 -6.72 2.89 -13.95
N MET A 66 -5.65 3.68 -13.86
CA MET A 66 -4.60 3.71 -14.86
C MET A 66 -3.96 2.32 -15.02
N ILE A 67 -3.56 1.68 -13.92
CA ILE A 67 -2.97 0.33 -13.98
C ILE A 67 -3.96 -0.68 -14.55
N GLN A 68 -5.22 -0.64 -14.11
CA GLN A 68 -6.26 -1.54 -14.58
C GLN A 68 -6.49 -1.41 -16.08
N THR A 69 -6.62 -0.17 -16.57
CA THR A 69 -6.86 0.15 -17.98
C THR A 69 -5.70 -0.31 -18.85
N TYR A 70 -4.46 -0.10 -18.41
CA TYR A 70 -3.29 -0.57 -19.16
C TYR A 70 -3.18 -2.09 -19.17
N LYS A 71 -3.53 -2.75 -18.07
CA LYS A 71 -3.52 -4.21 -17.97
C LYS A 71 -4.61 -4.86 -18.83
N SER A 72 -5.79 -4.23 -18.96
CA SER A 72 -6.90 -4.75 -19.75
C SER A 72 -6.77 -4.46 -21.25
N LEU A 73 -6.26 -3.29 -21.63
CA LEU A 73 -6.22 -2.85 -23.03
C LEU A 73 -4.87 -3.10 -23.71
N GLY A 74 -3.83 -3.54 -22.98
CA GLY A 74 -2.48 -3.70 -23.52
C GLY A 74 -1.87 -2.41 -24.10
N LYS A 75 -2.40 -1.25 -23.70
CA LYS A 75 -1.97 0.06 -24.20
C LYS A 75 -0.71 0.53 -23.49
N SER A 76 0.15 1.26 -24.20
CA SER A 76 1.27 1.97 -23.60
C SER A 76 0.79 3.20 -22.83
N ALA A 77 1.45 3.51 -21.71
CA ALA A 77 1.13 4.72 -20.95
C ALA A 77 1.32 6.01 -21.76
N SER A 78 0.38 6.94 -21.64
CA SER A 78 0.51 8.29 -22.20
C SER A 78 1.70 9.03 -21.56
N THR A 79 2.21 10.09 -22.20
CA THR A 79 3.33 10.87 -21.64
C THR A 79 2.99 11.47 -20.28
N LEU A 80 1.76 11.97 -20.11
CA LEU A 80 1.28 12.50 -18.82
C LEU A 80 1.23 11.41 -17.75
N ASP A 81 0.72 10.22 -18.11
CA ASP A 81 0.64 9.09 -17.18
C ASP A 81 2.02 8.58 -16.78
N LYS A 82 2.97 8.56 -17.72
CA LYS A 82 4.37 8.20 -17.43
C LYS A 82 5.01 9.17 -16.44
N GLU A 83 4.77 10.48 -16.58
CA GLU A 83 5.33 11.45 -15.63
C GLU A 83 4.71 11.30 -14.25
N LEU A 84 3.39 11.11 -14.16
CA LEU A 84 2.71 10.84 -12.89
C LEU A 84 3.23 9.55 -12.21
N LEU A 85 3.40 8.47 -12.98
CA LEU A 85 3.95 7.21 -12.47
C LEU A 85 5.42 7.37 -12.03
N LYS A 86 6.21 8.15 -12.76
CA LYS A 86 7.60 8.46 -12.41
C LYS A 86 7.68 9.28 -11.12
N GLU A 87 6.86 10.32 -10.98
CA GLU A 87 6.78 11.10 -9.74
C GLU A 87 6.35 10.20 -8.56
N THR A 88 5.33 9.36 -8.78
CA THR A 88 4.86 8.38 -7.79
C THR A 88 5.98 7.43 -7.37
N TYR A 89 6.76 6.92 -8.32
CA TYR A 89 7.91 6.07 -8.05
C TYR A 89 8.97 6.80 -7.23
N ILE A 90 9.37 8.01 -7.63
CA ILE A 90 10.41 8.80 -6.95
C ILE A 90 9.97 9.10 -5.51
N LYS A 91 8.76 9.61 -5.32
CA LYS A 91 8.18 9.87 -3.99
C LYS A 91 8.19 8.60 -3.15
N SER A 92 7.76 7.46 -3.73
CA SER A 92 7.80 6.15 -3.05
C SER A 92 9.21 5.73 -2.67
N ARG A 93 10.18 5.89 -3.56
CA ARG A 93 11.56 5.50 -3.30
C ARG A 93 12.17 6.31 -2.15
N LEU A 94 11.99 7.63 -2.17
CA LEU A 94 12.54 8.56 -1.17
C LEU A 94 12.04 8.23 0.25
N ARG A 95 10.82 7.70 0.38
CA ARG A 95 10.25 7.34 1.68
C ARG A 95 10.64 5.97 2.25
N LEU A 96 11.44 5.16 1.55
CA LEU A 96 11.77 3.81 2.01
C LEU A 96 12.42 3.78 3.41
N ASN A 97 13.35 4.68 3.69
CA ASN A 97 14.08 4.67 4.96
C ASN A 97 13.16 4.96 6.14
N TRP A 98 12.28 5.96 6.00
CA TRP A 98 11.34 6.31 7.06
C TRP A 98 10.24 5.26 7.20
N THR A 99 9.74 4.70 6.09
CA THR A 99 8.72 3.63 6.16
C THR A 99 9.29 2.40 6.85
N GLY A 100 10.56 2.04 6.62
CA GLY A 100 11.20 0.95 7.35
C GLY A 100 11.22 1.21 8.86
N SER A 101 11.62 2.42 9.26
CA SER A 101 11.64 2.84 10.68
C SER A 101 10.24 2.82 11.30
N LEU A 102 9.22 3.24 10.56
CA LEU A 102 7.82 3.20 10.98
C LEU A 102 7.36 1.75 11.19
N PHE A 103 7.70 0.81 10.32
CA PHE A 103 7.29 -0.59 10.47
C PHE A 103 7.87 -1.23 11.72
N PHE A 104 9.15 -0.98 12.01
CA PHE A 104 9.75 -1.41 13.27
C PHE A 104 9.06 -0.78 14.48
N ALA A 105 8.72 0.51 14.43
CA ALA A 105 7.96 1.14 15.50
C ALA A 105 6.57 0.51 15.71
N LEU A 106 5.86 0.18 14.63
CA LEU A 106 4.56 -0.51 14.68
C LEU A 106 4.68 -1.95 15.20
N GLU A 107 5.79 -2.62 14.91
CA GLU A 107 6.11 -3.93 15.50
C GLU A 107 6.31 -3.83 17.01
N GLN A 108 7.08 -2.85 17.48
CA GLN A 108 7.26 -2.62 18.92
C GLN A 108 5.94 -2.27 19.65
N LYS A 109 4.97 -1.69 18.93
CA LYS A 109 3.62 -1.41 19.43
C LYS A 109 2.66 -2.61 19.30
N GLY A 110 3.12 -3.73 18.75
CA GLY A 110 2.31 -4.93 18.54
C GLY A 110 1.23 -4.78 17.47
N ILE A 111 1.26 -3.71 16.65
CA ILE A 111 0.27 -3.49 15.59
C ILE A 111 0.60 -4.39 14.39
N PHE A 112 1.87 -4.46 14.03
CA PHE A 112 2.40 -5.39 13.05
C PHE A 112 3.28 -6.43 13.73
N SER A 113 3.51 -7.53 13.05
CA SER A 113 4.61 -8.43 13.35
C SER A 113 5.46 -8.61 12.10
N MET A 114 6.77 -8.72 12.29
CA MET A 114 7.71 -8.90 11.19
C MET A 114 8.55 -10.16 11.40
N LYS A 115 8.92 -10.79 10.29
CA LYS A 115 9.85 -11.92 10.30
C LYS A 115 10.88 -11.77 9.22
N LYS A 116 12.15 -11.90 9.60
CA LYS A 116 13.25 -11.89 8.64
C LYS A 116 13.06 -13.02 7.63
N ASN A 117 13.20 -12.68 6.36
CA ASN A 117 13.15 -13.60 5.24
C ASN A 117 14.55 -13.65 4.60
N ASP A 118 15.37 -14.60 5.06
CA ASP A 118 16.77 -14.72 4.62
C ASP A 118 16.88 -14.97 3.11
N LYS A 119 15.92 -15.68 2.51
CA LYS A 119 15.88 -15.94 1.06
C LYS A 119 15.69 -14.66 0.25
N ARG A 120 14.93 -13.70 0.78
CA ARG A 120 14.64 -12.41 0.14
C ARG A 120 15.52 -11.27 0.62
N LYS A 121 16.36 -11.49 1.65
CA LYS A 121 17.12 -10.44 2.34
C LYS A 121 16.23 -9.26 2.76
N SER A 122 15.03 -9.56 3.24
CA SER A 122 14.02 -8.58 3.63
C SER A 122 13.25 -9.06 4.87
N PHE A 123 12.19 -8.35 5.25
CA PHE A 123 11.25 -8.77 6.28
C PHE A 123 9.87 -8.98 5.66
N ASP A 124 9.22 -10.07 6.05
CA ASP A 124 7.82 -10.32 5.79
C ASP A 124 6.99 -9.66 6.90
N VAL A 125 5.78 -9.22 6.61
CA VAL A 125 4.91 -8.46 7.54
C VAL A 125 3.49 -9.00 7.57
N TRP A 126 2.86 -8.97 8.74
CA TRP A 126 1.43 -9.20 8.92
C TRP A 126 0.85 -8.32 10.02
N LEU A 127 -0.46 -8.11 9.98
CA LEU A 127 -1.23 -7.37 10.96
C LEU A 127 -1.51 -8.24 12.19
N CYS A 128 -1.44 -7.65 13.38
CA CYS A 128 -1.94 -8.23 14.64
C CYS A 128 -3.33 -7.65 14.94
N PRO A 129 -4.42 -8.29 14.47
CA PRO A 129 -5.77 -7.72 14.51
C PRO A 129 -6.34 -7.48 15.90
N GLU A 130 -5.76 -8.11 16.93
CA GLU A 130 -6.07 -7.93 18.35
C GLU A 130 -5.67 -6.55 18.88
N ASN A 131 -4.64 -5.93 18.29
CA ASN A 131 -4.10 -4.63 18.71
C ASN A 131 -4.60 -3.46 17.84
N VAL A 132 -5.58 -3.73 16.97
CA VAL A 132 -6.17 -2.75 16.05
C VAL A 132 -7.63 -2.52 16.44
N SER A 133 -8.01 -1.25 16.61
CA SER A 133 -9.40 -0.87 16.91
C SER A 133 -10.37 -1.52 15.94
N ASN A 134 -11.51 -2.02 16.46
CA ASN A 134 -12.57 -2.59 15.65
C ASN A 134 -13.15 -1.60 14.62
N GLU A 135 -12.94 -0.31 14.82
CA GLU A 135 -13.30 0.73 13.86
C GLU A 135 -12.61 0.50 12.50
N PHE A 136 -11.36 0.04 12.45
CA PHE A 136 -10.71 -0.28 11.16
C PHE A 136 -11.39 -1.40 10.40
N LYS A 137 -12.04 -2.32 11.13
CA LYS A 137 -12.73 -3.49 10.54
C LYS A 137 -14.00 -3.03 9.83
N ASN A 138 -14.80 -2.20 10.49
CA ASN A 138 -16.17 -1.87 10.07
C ASN A 138 -16.35 -0.44 9.52
N CYS A 139 -15.30 0.38 9.49
CA CYS A 139 -15.48 1.76 9.04
C CYS A 139 -15.74 1.86 7.54
N GLU A 140 -16.86 2.51 7.20
CA GLU A 140 -17.24 2.88 5.84
C GLU A 140 -16.28 3.91 5.21
N MET A 141 -15.53 4.66 6.03
CA MET A 141 -14.61 5.68 5.52
C MET A 141 -13.45 5.14 4.68
N PHE A 142 -13.14 3.84 4.84
CA PHE A 142 -12.07 3.15 4.14
C PHE A 142 -12.57 2.26 2.98
N GLN A 143 -13.83 2.40 2.55
CA GLN A 143 -14.39 1.54 1.51
C GLN A 143 -13.63 1.65 0.19
N THR A 144 -13.18 2.85 -0.17
CA THR A 144 -12.36 3.08 -1.37
C THR A 144 -11.04 2.31 -1.29
N GLU A 145 -10.32 2.43 -0.18
CA GLU A 145 -9.04 1.76 0.05
C GLU A 145 -9.20 0.24 0.12
N LYS A 146 -10.31 -0.26 0.71
CA LYS A 146 -10.68 -1.68 0.70
C LYS A 146 -10.91 -2.17 -0.73
N GLN A 147 -11.71 -1.45 -1.52
CA GLN A 147 -11.98 -1.78 -2.92
C GLN A 147 -10.68 -1.79 -3.74
N HIS A 148 -9.85 -0.76 -3.61
CA HIS A 148 -8.56 -0.67 -4.30
C HIS A 148 -7.62 -1.81 -3.89
N SER A 149 -7.61 -2.20 -2.62
CA SER A 149 -6.83 -3.36 -2.14
C SER A 149 -7.28 -4.66 -2.81
N LEU A 150 -8.59 -4.87 -2.95
CA LEU A 150 -9.15 -6.03 -3.66
C LEU A 150 -8.83 -6.01 -5.16
N GLN A 151 -8.89 -4.84 -5.80
CA GLN A 151 -8.48 -4.66 -7.19
C GLN A 151 -7.00 -4.99 -7.40
N ILE A 152 -6.11 -4.55 -6.51
CA ILE A 152 -4.69 -4.92 -6.51
C ILE A 152 -4.53 -6.43 -6.40
N LYS A 153 -5.28 -7.09 -5.50
CA LYS A 153 -5.25 -8.55 -5.36
C LYS A 153 -5.71 -9.28 -6.62
N GLN A 154 -6.70 -8.75 -7.34
CA GLN A 154 -7.15 -9.30 -8.61
C GLN A 154 -6.09 -9.13 -9.71
N MET A 155 -5.47 -7.95 -9.80
CA MET A 155 -4.41 -7.67 -10.78
C MET A 155 -3.13 -8.46 -10.51
N PHE A 156 -2.81 -8.69 -9.24
CA PHE A 156 -1.60 -9.37 -8.79
C PHE A 156 -1.97 -10.51 -7.84
N SER A 157 -2.51 -11.60 -8.39
CA SER A 157 -3.03 -12.74 -7.61
C SER A 157 -1.99 -13.32 -6.63
N TYR A 158 -0.72 -13.30 -7.01
CA TYR A 158 0.42 -13.76 -6.21
C TYR A 158 1.10 -12.64 -5.39
N ILE A 159 0.42 -11.51 -5.13
CA ILE A 159 0.99 -10.36 -4.39
C ILE A 159 1.59 -10.75 -3.03
N LYS A 160 1.08 -11.81 -2.38
CA LYS A 160 1.62 -12.36 -1.14
C LYS A 160 3.11 -12.70 -1.26
N THR A 161 3.52 -13.37 -2.34
CA THR A 161 4.87 -13.93 -2.53
C THR A 161 5.68 -13.27 -3.65
N MET A 162 5.03 -12.41 -4.44
CA MET A 162 5.65 -11.57 -5.46
C MET A 162 6.84 -10.79 -4.87
N LYS A 163 7.96 -10.74 -5.59
CA LYS A 163 9.07 -9.87 -5.22
C LYS A 163 8.69 -8.41 -5.45
N THR A 164 9.25 -7.52 -4.64
CA THR A 164 9.11 -6.07 -4.76
C THR A 164 9.58 -5.62 -6.14
N ASP A 165 10.69 -6.17 -6.64
CA ASP A 165 11.20 -5.84 -7.96
C ASP A 165 10.20 -6.22 -9.08
N SER A 166 9.60 -7.42 -9.02
CA SER A 166 8.56 -7.82 -9.96
C SER A 166 7.30 -6.96 -9.84
N LEU A 167 6.98 -6.49 -8.63
CA LEU A 167 5.91 -5.51 -8.45
C LEU A 167 6.28 -4.17 -9.13
N LEU A 168 7.54 -3.72 -9.03
CA LEU A 168 7.99 -2.51 -9.71
C LEU A 168 7.92 -2.63 -11.24
N ASP A 169 8.18 -3.82 -11.79
CA ASP A 169 7.95 -4.09 -13.22
C ASP A 169 6.47 -3.87 -13.57
N GLU A 170 5.60 -4.53 -12.80
CA GLU A 170 4.16 -4.51 -13.01
C GLU A 170 3.49 -3.16 -12.72
N LEU A 171 4.10 -2.29 -11.92
CA LEU A 171 3.57 -0.95 -11.63
C LEU A 171 4.17 0.12 -12.56
N PHE A 172 5.47 0.02 -12.86
CA PHE A 172 6.25 1.12 -13.45
C PHE A 172 6.98 0.71 -14.75
N ARG A 173 7.89 -0.28 -14.72
CA ARG A 173 8.78 -0.56 -15.88
C ARG A 173 7.99 -0.96 -17.13
N ASN A 174 6.98 -1.81 -16.98
CA ASN A 174 6.13 -2.25 -18.10
C ASN A 174 5.28 -1.12 -18.71
N ARG A 175 5.30 0.08 -18.12
CA ARG A 175 4.65 1.30 -18.61
C ARG A 175 5.64 2.35 -19.10
N GLY A 176 6.93 2.02 -19.20
CA GLY A 176 7.97 2.89 -19.73
C GLY A 176 8.53 3.90 -18.73
N VAL A 177 8.29 3.70 -17.43
CA VAL A 177 8.97 4.45 -16.38
C VAL A 177 10.32 3.79 -16.11
N LYS A 178 11.40 4.55 -16.30
CA LYS A 178 12.74 4.14 -15.87
C LYS A 178 12.83 4.25 -14.36
N ILE A 179 13.26 3.19 -13.69
CA ILE A 179 13.44 3.17 -12.25
C ILE A 179 14.93 3.09 -11.89
N TRP A 180 15.32 3.64 -10.74
CA TRP A 180 16.73 3.68 -10.35
C TRP A 180 17.22 2.29 -9.94
N GLY A 181 18.38 1.89 -10.48
CA GLY A 181 18.94 0.54 -10.35
C GLY A 181 19.01 -0.23 -11.68
N ASP A 182 18.49 0.37 -12.77
CA ASP A 182 18.88 0.04 -14.15
C ASP A 182 20.16 0.79 -14.56
#